data_AF-A0A7S1BBN5-F1
#
_entry.id   AF-A0A7S1BBN5-F1
#
_cell.length_a   1.000
_cell.length_b   1.000
_cell.length_c   1.000
_cell.angle_alpha   90.00
_cell.angle_beta   90.00
_cell.angle_gamma   90.00
#
_symmetry.space_group_name_H-M   'P 1'
#
loop_
_entity.id
_entity.type
_entity.pdbx_description
1 polymer ?
#
loop_
_entity_poly.entity_id
_entity_poly.type
_entity_poly.pdbx_seq_one_letter_code
_entity_poly.pdbx_strand_id
1 'polypeptide(L)'
;VIEEHPRSRSLDVERAEEAGVWDPTDMQLLKMGMDVSIGEEEGKARIVRPDDVCKPRKRGRKVAVLSDNCGWGPVADVVFQNADVMVNEVALGCAEMGKDIRNNRYGHSNADMVAEAASRTNARVLVLTNFNTRNDRDTFAEAAEIERAVQERCGTSSVVAAAHDHMEVAVPSGGFDDLVERGAADGGSDEAVDVEEEKEQATEEERMLSW
;
A
#
# COMPACT_ATOMS: atom_id res chain seq x y z
N VAL A 1 -10.12 2.53 12.31
CA VAL A 1 -8.72 2.53 11.82
C VAL A 1 -7.84 1.89 12.87
N ILE A 2 -6.85 1.14 12.42
CA ILE A 2 -5.81 0.51 13.22
C ILE A 2 -4.49 1.06 12.69
N GLU A 3 -3.75 1.77 13.55
CA GLU A 3 -2.49 2.41 13.18
C GLU A 3 -1.40 1.98 14.16
N GLU A 4 -0.32 1.43 13.62
CA GLU A 4 0.85 1.05 14.41
C GLU A 4 1.65 2.31 14.77
N HIS A 5 2.24 2.35 15.97
CA HIS A 5 3.22 3.39 16.27
C HIS A 5 4.45 3.25 15.35
N PRO A 6 5.07 4.35 14.92
CA PRO A 6 6.29 4.26 14.12
C PRO A 6 7.37 3.47 14.87
N ARG A 7 8.12 2.62 14.17
CA ARG A 7 9.13 1.74 14.78
C ARG A 7 10.31 2.54 15.32
N SER A 8 11.11 1.99 16.22
CA SER A 8 12.39 2.61 16.59
C SER A 8 13.30 2.71 15.36
N ARG A 9 14.21 3.69 15.35
CA ARG A 9 15.17 3.86 14.25
C ARG A 9 16.14 2.66 14.23
N SER A 10 16.55 2.27 13.03
CA SER A 10 17.64 1.31 12.87
C SER A 10 18.97 2.04 12.98
N LEU A 11 19.77 1.68 13.98
CA LEU A 11 21.12 2.20 14.12
C LEU A 11 22.02 1.58 13.04
N ASP A 12 22.87 2.40 12.45
CA ASP A 12 24.05 1.98 11.70
C ASP A 12 25.20 1.92 12.72
N VAL A 13 25.55 0.70 13.15
CA VAL A 13 26.51 0.47 14.23
C VAL A 13 27.89 0.96 13.83
N GLU A 14 28.30 0.71 12.59
CA GLU A 14 29.61 1.14 12.07
C GLU A 14 29.72 2.66 12.11
N ARG A 15 28.68 3.38 11.64
CA ARG A 15 28.67 4.85 11.73
C ARG A 15 28.65 5.38 13.17
N ALA A 16 27.96 4.70 14.08
CA ALA A 16 27.93 5.09 15.48
C ALA A 16 29.31 4.93 16.14
N GLU A 17 29.99 3.82 15.86
CA GLU A 17 31.35 3.54 16.33
C GLU A 17 32.37 4.53 15.74
N GLU A 18 32.31 4.81 14.43
CA GLU A 18 33.13 5.84 13.77
C GLU A 18 32.88 7.24 14.34
N ALA A 19 31.63 7.52 14.75
CA ALA A 19 31.28 8.76 15.42
C ALA A 19 31.85 8.84 16.84
N GLY A 20 32.28 7.71 17.43
CA GLY A 20 32.84 7.61 18.78
C GLY A 20 31.84 7.13 19.84
N VAL A 21 30.68 6.61 19.42
CA VAL A 21 29.64 6.08 20.32
C VAL A 21 29.83 4.57 20.45
N TRP A 22 30.36 4.14 21.60
CA TRP A 22 30.62 2.72 21.90
C TRP A 22 29.70 2.18 23.00
N ASP A 23 29.12 3.06 23.82
CA ASP A 23 28.26 2.65 24.93
C ASP A 23 26.88 2.15 24.44
N PRO A 24 26.44 0.95 24.85
CA PRO A 24 25.14 0.42 24.42
C PRO A 24 23.94 1.28 24.84
N THR A 25 24.04 2.00 25.96
CA THR A 25 22.99 2.91 26.45
C THR A 25 22.88 4.12 25.53
N ASP A 26 24.01 4.70 25.15
CA ASP A 26 24.07 5.81 24.20
C ASP A 26 23.54 5.41 22.83
N MET A 27 23.91 4.22 22.33
CA MET A 27 23.34 3.64 21.11
C MET A 27 21.81 3.48 21.21
N GLN A 28 21.28 3.09 22.37
CA GLN A 28 19.84 2.99 22.59
C GLN A 28 19.16 4.36 22.59
N LEU A 29 19.77 5.38 23.20
CA LEU A 29 19.27 6.76 23.19
C LEU A 29 19.17 7.31 21.76
N LEU A 30 20.18 7.06 20.93
CA LEU A 30 20.17 7.45 19.51
C LEU A 30 19.01 6.77 18.74
N LYS A 31 18.77 5.47 18.98
CA LYS A 31 17.63 4.75 18.38
C LYS A 31 16.26 5.28 18.81
N MET A 32 16.19 5.91 19.99
CA MET A 32 15.01 6.60 20.50
C MET A 32 14.86 8.02 19.95
N GLY A 33 15.85 8.52 19.21
CA GLY A 33 15.84 9.87 18.65
C GLY A 33 16.41 10.93 19.59
N MET A 34 17.19 10.54 20.59
CA MET A 34 17.86 11.46 21.52
C MET A 34 19.31 11.71 21.08
N ASP A 35 19.76 12.95 21.18
CA ASP A 35 21.16 13.32 20.97
C ASP A 35 22.04 12.76 22.10
N VAL A 36 23.25 12.35 21.76
CA VAL A 36 24.25 11.84 22.73
C VAL A 36 25.48 12.73 22.70
N SER A 37 25.99 13.06 23.88
CA SER A 37 27.25 13.77 24.06
C SER A 37 28.39 12.78 24.30
N ILE A 38 29.42 12.80 23.46
CA ILE A 38 30.59 11.93 23.56
C ILE A 38 31.88 12.74 23.75
N GLY A 39 32.65 12.33 24.76
CA GLY A 39 33.91 12.99 25.12
C GLY A 39 33.75 14.43 25.60
N GLU A 40 34.75 14.92 26.31
CA GLU A 40 34.91 16.35 26.59
C GLU A 40 36.32 16.75 26.15
N GLU A 41 36.42 17.63 25.17
CA GLU A 41 37.70 18.20 24.75
C GLU A 41 37.59 19.73 24.82
N GLU A 42 38.53 20.37 25.52
CA GLU A 42 38.56 21.82 25.77
C GLU A 42 37.25 22.41 26.34
N GLY A 43 36.51 21.63 27.13
CA GLY A 43 35.26 22.06 27.76
C GLY A 43 34.03 22.07 26.83
N LYS A 44 34.11 21.41 25.67
CA LYS A 44 32.96 21.17 24.78
C LYS A 44 32.79 19.68 24.53
N ALA A 45 31.56 19.20 24.74
CA ALA A 45 31.20 17.84 24.36
C ALA A 45 30.83 17.80 22.87
N ARG A 46 31.28 16.74 22.18
CA ARG A 46 30.84 16.49 20.80
C ARG A 46 29.46 15.85 20.84
N ILE A 47 28.50 16.42 20.12
CA ILE A 47 27.13 15.89 20.04
C ILE A 47 27.03 15.02 18.79
N VAL A 48 26.54 13.79 18.96
CA VAL A 48 26.14 12.89 17.88
C VAL A 48 24.62 12.86 17.81
N ARG A 49 24.07 13.14 16.63
CA ARG A 49 22.62 13.14 16.42
C ARG A 49 22.15 11.80 15.85
N PRO A 50 20.92 11.38 16.15
CA PRO A 50 20.32 10.20 15.55
C PRO A 50 20.36 10.20 14.02
N ASP A 51 20.19 11.36 13.37
CA ASP A 51 20.17 11.45 11.91
C ASP A 51 21.55 11.20 11.27
N ASP A 52 22.65 11.34 12.03
CA ASP A 52 24.01 11.09 11.53
C ASP A 52 24.30 9.59 11.43
N VAL A 53 23.71 8.78 12.32
CA VAL A 53 24.08 7.39 12.57
C VAL A 53 22.92 6.39 12.50
N CYS A 54 21.67 6.85 12.39
CA CYS A 54 20.51 5.99 12.22
C CYS A 54 19.88 6.15 10.84
N LYS A 55 19.34 5.05 10.32
CA LYS A 55 18.44 5.09 9.15
C LYS A 55 17.15 5.85 9.49
N PRO A 56 16.46 6.42 8.49
CA PRO A 56 15.15 7.03 8.68
C PRO A 56 14.18 6.11 9.40
N ARG A 57 13.33 6.70 10.24
CA ARG A 57 12.34 5.95 11.03
C ARG A 57 11.27 5.40 10.09
N LYS A 58 11.08 4.08 10.07
CA LYS A 58 9.96 3.47 9.33
C LYS A 58 8.64 3.90 9.97
N ARG A 59 7.70 4.37 9.16
CA ARG A 59 6.35 4.67 9.65
C ARG A 59 5.64 3.40 10.13
N GLY A 60 4.66 3.58 11.00
CA GLY A 60 3.77 2.50 11.34
C GLY A 60 2.85 2.15 10.18
N ARG A 61 2.39 0.91 10.14
CA ARG A 61 1.36 0.48 9.19
C ARG A 61 0.01 1.06 9.58
N LYS A 62 -0.81 1.38 8.58
CA LYS A 62 -2.16 1.91 8.79
C LYS A 62 -3.17 1.11 7.99
N VAL A 63 -4.10 0.45 8.69
CA VAL A 63 -5.22 -0.27 8.09
C VAL A 63 -6.52 0.43 8.48
N ALA A 64 -7.29 0.81 7.48
CA ALA A 64 -8.53 1.55 7.66
C ALA A 64 -9.71 0.70 7.15
N VAL A 65 -10.59 0.31 8.05
CA VAL A 65 -11.76 -0.53 7.74
C VAL A 65 -13.00 0.33 7.88
N LEU A 66 -13.80 0.39 6.82
CA LEU A 66 -15.14 0.93 6.82
C LEU A 66 -16.10 -0.21 6.48
N SER A 67 -17.00 -0.51 7.42
CA SER A 67 -18.10 -1.47 7.21
C SER A 67 -19.21 -0.81 6.38
N ASP A 68 -20.36 -1.48 6.25
CA ASP A 68 -21.63 -0.96 5.71
C ASP A 68 -21.78 0.55 5.91
N ASN A 69 -21.77 1.28 4.80
CA ASN A 69 -21.84 2.73 4.78
C ASN A 69 -22.42 3.23 3.46
N CYS A 70 -23.20 4.30 3.52
CA CYS A 70 -23.55 5.09 2.36
C CYS A 70 -23.08 6.52 2.57
N GLY A 71 -21.96 6.83 1.93
CA GLY A 71 -21.42 8.17 1.87
C GLY A 71 -20.17 8.35 2.71
N TRP A 72 -19.50 9.45 2.43
CA TRP A 72 -18.15 9.71 2.90
C TRP A 72 -18.07 11.11 3.50
N GLY A 73 -17.91 11.20 4.81
CA GLY A 73 -17.83 12.47 5.53
C GLY A 73 -16.39 13.00 5.65
N PRO A 74 -16.22 14.28 6.03
CA PRO A 74 -14.91 14.92 6.18
C PRO A 74 -14.04 14.26 7.28
N VAL A 75 -14.67 13.64 8.28
CA VAL A 75 -13.93 12.86 9.29
C VAL A 75 -13.29 11.62 8.66
N ALA A 76 -13.98 10.97 7.72
CA ALA A 76 -13.44 9.80 7.03
C ALA A 76 -12.23 10.18 6.18
N ASP A 77 -12.23 11.37 5.53
CA ASP A 77 -11.05 11.88 4.80
C ASP A 77 -9.80 11.91 5.67
N VAL A 78 -9.89 12.50 6.87
CA VAL A 78 -8.77 12.62 7.80
C VAL A 78 -8.34 11.25 8.35
N VAL A 79 -9.32 10.45 8.75
CA VAL A 79 -9.08 9.19 9.44
C VAL A 79 -8.46 8.14 8.49
N PHE A 80 -8.88 8.11 7.23
CA PHE A 80 -8.41 7.14 6.22
C PHE A 80 -7.22 7.63 5.40
N GLN A 81 -6.82 8.90 5.55
CA GLN A 81 -5.71 9.46 4.80
C GLN A 81 -4.44 8.59 4.90
N ASN A 82 -3.83 8.31 3.74
CA ASN A 82 -2.61 7.53 3.56
C ASN A 82 -2.65 6.14 4.22
N ALA A 83 -3.81 5.47 4.24
CA ALA A 83 -3.89 4.09 4.67
C ALA A 83 -3.08 3.17 3.73
N ASP A 84 -2.36 2.21 4.31
CA ASP A 84 -1.73 1.14 3.53
C ASP A 84 -2.78 0.22 2.92
N VAL A 85 -3.78 -0.13 3.74
CA VAL A 85 -4.91 -0.93 3.29
C VAL A 85 -6.19 -0.23 3.73
N MET A 86 -7.04 0.05 2.78
CA MET A 86 -8.43 0.44 2.97
C MET A 86 -9.31 -0.78 2.70
N VAL A 87 -10.12 -1.19 3.67
CA VAL A 87 -11.17 -2.20 3.47
C VAL A 87 -12.50 -1.47 3.45
N ASN A 88 -13.26 -1.60 2.37
CA ASN A 88 -14.55 -0.95 2.23
C ASN A 88 -15.56 -1.85 1.51
N GLU A 89 -16.83 -1.74 1.88
CA GLU A 89 -17.88 -2.51 1.21
C GLU A 89 -18.21 -1.98 -0.18
N VAL A 90 -18.62 -2.89 -1.07
CA VAL A 90 -19.23 -2.54 -2.36
C VAL A 90 -20.39 -3.49 -2.63
N ALA A 91 -21.61 -3.00 -2.41
CA ALA A 91 -22.79 -3.85 -2.51
C ALA A 91 -23.20 -4.16 -3.96
N LEU A 92 -22.98 -3.26 -4.93
CA LEU A 92 -23.47 -3.44 -6.31
C LEU A 92 -22.40 -3.17 -7.37
N GLY A 93 -22.44 -3.96 -8.45
CA GLY A 93 -21.61 -3.77 -9.64
C GLY A 93 -22.09 -2.70 -10.61
N CYS A 94 -21.20 -2.37 -11.56
CA CYS A 94 -21.32 -1.18 -12.40
C CYS A 94 -22.58 -1.14 -13.28
N ALA A 95 -23.07 -2.31 -13.71
CA ALA A 95 -24.27 -2.43 -14.54
C ALA A 95 -25.58 -1.97 -13.85
N GLU A 96 -25.59 -1.87 -12.51
CA GLU A 96 -26.76 -1.44 -11.73
C GLU A 96 -26.67 0.03 -11.25
N MET A 97 -25.52 0.70 -11.47
CA MET A 97 -25.26 2.08 -11.04
C MET A 97 -26.26 3.10 -11.61
N GLY A 98 -26.72 2.90 -12.84
CA GLY A 98 -27.68 3.79 -13.50
C GLY A 98 -29.14 3.56 -13.10
N LYS A 99 -29.45 2.50 -12.35
CA LYS A 99 -30.83 2.08 -12.08
C LYS A 99 -31.26 2.24 -10.64
N ASP A 100 -30.34 2.55 -9.73
CA ASP A 100 -30.66 2.44 -8.31
C ASP A 100 -30.45 3.67 -7.41
N ILE A 101 -31.48 4.51 -7.44
CA ILE A 101 -31.88 5.39 -6.32
C ILE A 101 -31.96 4.63 -4.97
N ARG A 102 -31.96 3.28 -4.94
CA ARG A 102 -32.03 2.49 -3.71
C ARG A 102 -30.72 2.39 -2.91
N ASN A 103 -29.52 2.64 -3.44
CA ASN A 103 -28.29 2.58 -2.59
C ASN A 103 -28.28 3.63 -1.48
N ASN A 104 -28.73 4.86 -1.80
CA ASN A 104 -28.92 5.91 -0.80
C ASN A 104 -30.07 5.60 0.18
N ARG A 105 -30.99 4.68 -0.19
CA ARG A 105 -32.11 4.25 0.67
C ARG A 105 -31.76 3.08 1.59
N TYR A 106 -30.83 2.21 1.20
CA TYR A 106 -30.43 1.04 2.01
C TYR A 106 -29.12 1.24 2.78
N GLY A 107 -28.37 2.31 2.50
CA GLY A 107 -27.19 2.62 3.29
C GLY A 107 -25.91 1.91 2.84
N HIS A 108 -25.80 1.56 1.54
CA HIS A 108 -24.63 0.88 0.99
C HIS A 108 -23.84 1.69 -0.05
N SER A 109 -22.53 1.42 -0.10
CA SER A 109 -21.60 2.02 -1.05
C SER A 109 -21.65 1.35 -2.43
N ASN A 110 -21.35 2.14 -3.47
CA ASN A 110 -21.18 1.66 -4.84
C ASN A 110 -19.73 1.82 -5.31
N ALA A 111 -19.40 1.24 -6.46
CA ALA A 111 -18.06 1.28 -7.03
C ALA A 111 -17.49 2.70 -7.23
N ASP A 112 -18.30 3.69 -7.62
CA ASP A 112 -17.86 5.08 -7.79
C ASP A 112 -17.46 5.69 -6.45
N MET A 113 -18.32 5.53 -5.43
CA MET A 113 -18.10 6.07 -4.09
C MET A 113 -16.81 5.54 -3.47
N VAL A 114 -16.56 4.23 -3.61
CA VAL A 114 -15.37 3.61 -3.03
C VAL A 114 -14.10 3.96 -3.81
N ALA A 115 -14.17 4.02 -5.14
CA ALA A 115 -13.05 4.47 -5.96
C ALA A 115 -12.66 5.93 -5.64
N GLU A 116 -13.64 6.82 -5.53
CA GLU A 116 -13.42 8.21 -5.15
C GLU A 116 -12.83 8.33 -3.74
N ALA A 117 -13.35 7.56 -2.78
CA ALA A 117 -12.82 7.56 -1.42
C ALA A 117 -11.36 7.09 -1.34
N ALA A 118 -11.01 6.00 -2.02
CA ALA A 118 -9.64 5.48 -2.04
C ALA A 118 -8.66 6.47 -2.72
N SER A 119 -9.07 7.04 -3.85
CA SER A 119 -8.28 8.03 -4.58
C SER A 119 -8.05 9.30 -3.75
N ARG A 120 -9.13 9.85 -3.17
CA ARG A 120 -9.08 11.05 -2.35
C ARG A 120 -8.26 10.89 -1.08
N THR A 121 -8.30 9.71 -0.47
CA THR A 121 -7.55 9.41 0.76
C THR A 121 -6.12 8.93 0.50
N ASN A 122 -5.73 8.73 -0.76
CA ASN A 122 -4.43 8.18 -1.13
C ASN A 122 -4.16 6.81 -0.47
N ALA A 123 -5.18 5.95 -0.45
CA ALA A 123 -5.02 4.58 0.04
C ALA A 123 -4.16 3.77 -0.93
N ARG A 124 -3.18 3.02 -0.43
CA ARG A 124 -2.26 2.23 -1.28
C ARG A 124 -2.95 1.01 -1.89
N VAL A 125 -3.63 0.24 -1.04
CA VAL A 125 -4.43 -0.93 -1.44
C VAL A 125 -5.87 -0.72 -1.00
N LEU A 126 -6.81 -0.89 -1.91
CA LEU A 126 -8.25 -0.91 -1.67
C LEU A 126 -8.76 -2.35 -1.77
N VAL A 127 -9.23 -2.89 -0.65
CA VAL A 127 -9.85 -4.21 -0.57
C VAL A 127 -11.37 -4.04 -0.54
N LEU A 128 -12.04 -4.57 -1.55
CA LEU A 128 -13.49 -4.54 -1.69
C LEU A 128 -14.11 -5.76 -1.00
N THR A 129 -15.18 -5.57 -0.25
CA THR A 129 -15.86 -6.66 0.46
C THR A 129 -17.39 -6.47 0.45
N ASN A 130 -18.11 -7.40 1.09
CA ASN A 130 -19.56 -7.35 1.29
C ASN A 130 -20.36 -7.23 -0.03
N PHE A 131 -19.95 -8.03 -1.02
CA PHE A 131 -20.64 -8.10 -2.31
C PHE A 131 -22.06 -8.65 -2.11
N ASN A 132 -23.07 -7.92 -2.57
CA ASN A 132 -24.45 -8.40 -2.48
C ASN A 132 -24.72 -9.37 -3.63
N THR A 133 -24.45 -10.64 -3.40
CA THR A 133 -24.65 -11.69 -4.39
C THR A 133 -26.13 -11.97 -4.54
N ARG A 134 -26.68 -11.80 -5.75
CA ARG A 134 -27.97 -12.41 -6.06
C ARG A 134 -27.75 -13.90 -6.31
N ASN A 135 -28.61 -14.74 -5.71
CA ASN A 135 -28.51 -16.21 -5.71
C ASN A 135 -28.48 -16.87 -7.11
N ASP A 136 -28.65 -16.10 -8.19
CA ASP A 136 -28.69 -16.55 -9.58
C ASP A 136 -27.38 -16.29 -10.36
N ARG A 137 -26.37 -15.66 -9.76
CA ARG A 137 -25.09 -15.32 -10.41
C ARG A 137 -23.89 -15.98 -9.75
N ASP A 138 -22.84 -16.16 -10.55
CA ASP A 138 -21.52 -16.54 -10.07
C ASP A 138 -20.88 -15.34 -9.34
N THR A 139 -20.82 -15.44 -8.01
CA THR A 139 -20.24 -14.45 -7.10
C THR A 139 -18.84 -14.01 -7.50
N PHE A 140 -18.00 -14.93 -7.97
CA PHE A 140 -16.61 -14.61 -8.31
C PHE A 140 -16.51 -13.78 -9.58
N ALA A 141 -17.33 -14.10 -10.59
CA ALA A 141 -17.38 -13.33 -11.83
C ALA A 141 -17.86 -11.90 -11.57
N GLU A 142 -18.86 -11.72 -10.70
CA GLU A 142 -19.36 -10.41 -10.31
C GLU A 142 -18.31 -9.61 -9.52
N ALA A 143 -17.67 -10.23 -8.54
CA ALA A 143 -16.59 -9.59 -7.77
C ALA A 143 -15.43 -9.13 -8.68
N ALA A 144 -15.04 -9.95 -9.67
CA ALA A 144 -13.99 -9.60 -10.63
C ALA A 144 -14.40 -8.47 -11.60
N GLU A 145 -15.68 -8.39 -11.98
CA GLU A 145 -16.20 -7.26 -12.77
C GLU A 145 -16.15 -5.95 -11.96
N ILE A 146 -16.55 -6.03 -10.68
CA ILE A 146 -16.49 -4.90 -9.75
C ILE A 146 -15.06 -4.43 -9.54
N GLU A 147 -14.14 -5.35 -9.23
CA GLU A 147 -12.73 -5.06 -9.02
C GLU A 147 -12.15 -4.30 -10.21
N ARG A 148 -12.34 -4.81 -11.43
CA ARG A 148 -11.84 -4.18 -12.66
C ARG A 148 -12.39 -2.77 -12.83
N ALA A 149 -13.68 -2.60 -12.60
CA ALA A 149 -14.34 -1.31 -12.81
C ALA A 149 -13.94 -0.27 -11.75
N VAL A 150 -13.70 -0.69 -10.51
CA VAL A 150 -13.14 0.18 -9.46
C VAL A 150 -11.67 0.48 -9.75
N GLN A 151 -10.88 -0.50 -10.18
CA GLN A 151 -9.47 -0.32 -10.54
C GLN A 151 -9.31 0.70 -11.67
N GLU A 152 -10.14 0.64 -12.71
CA GLU A 152 -10.12 1.60 -13.82
C GLU A 152 -10.34 3.04 -13.34
N ARG A 153 -11.23 3.23 -12.36
CA ARG A 153 -11.54 4.56 -11.77
C ARG A 153 -10.46 5.07 -10.84
N CYS A 154 -9.87 4.18 -10.04
CA CYS A 154 -8.71 4.51 -9.20
C CYS A 154 -7.47 4.81 -10.05
N GLY A 155 -7.38 4.26 -11.26
CA GLY A 155 -6.20 4.36 -12.10
C GLY A 155 -4.99 3.79 -11.35
N THR A 156 -3.94 4.60 -11.18
CA THR A 156 -2.72 4.22 -10.46
C THR A 156 -2.67 4.70 -9.02
N SER A 157 -3.74 5.35 -8.50
CA SER A 157 -3.71 5.87 -7.12
C SER A 157 -3.75 4.76 -6.07
N SER A 158 -4.39 3.65 -6.41
CA SER A 158 -4.63 2.53 -5.52
C SER A 158 -4.64 1.22 -6.30
N VAL A 159 -4.05 0.18 -5.73
CA VAL A 159 -4.24 -1.20 -6.20
C VAL A 159 -5.53 -1.73 -5.58
N VAL A 160 -6.42 -2.29 -6.39
CA VAL A 160 -7.73 -2.77 -5.97
C VAL A 160 -7.74 -4.29 -5.95
N ALA A 161 -8.35 -4.89 -4.94
CA ALA A 161 -8.57 -6.33 -4.86
C ALA A 161 -9.97 -6.63 -4.33
N ALA A 162 -10.70 -7.52 -5.00
CA ALA A 162 -11.92 -8.09 -4.45
C ALA A 162 -11.59 -9.17 -3.42
N ALA A 163 -12.04 -8.96 -2.18
CA ALA A 163 -11.90 -9.95 -1.13
C ALA A 163 -12.72 -11.20 -1.44
N HIS A 164 -12.18 -12.36 -1.08
CA HIS A 164 -12.92 -13.61 -1.03
C HIS A 164 -12.67 -14.29 0.30
N ASP A 165 -13.50 -15.28 0.63
CA ASP A 165 -13.36 -16.03 1.87
C ASP A 165 -11.94 -16.58 2.00
N HIS A 166 -11.36 -16.42 3.19
CA HIS A 166 -10.00 -16.81 3.54
C HIS A 166 -8.87 -16.08 2.80
N MET A 167 -9.15 -15.00 2.07
CA MET A 167 -8.10 -14.16 1.50
C MET A 167 -7.24 -13.53 2.60
N GLU A 168 -5.92 -13.52 2.41
CA GLU A 168 -4.97 -12.82 3.25
C GLU A 168 -4.29 -11.69 2.48
N VAL A 169 -4.17 -10.52 3.10
CA VAL A 169 -3.45 -9.36 2.54
C VAL A 169 -2.32 -9.01 3.49
N ALA A 170 -1.08 -9.25 3.06
CA ALA A 170 0.11 -8.90 3.83
C ALA A 170 0.39 -7.39 3.74
N VAL A 171 0.61 -6.74 4.88
CA VAL A 171 1.05 -5.34 4.95
C VAL A 171 2.52 -5.29 5.37
N PRO A 172 3.44 -4.92 4.46
CA PRO A 172 4.88 -4.90 4.74
C PRO A 172 5.25 -3.94 5.88
N SER A 173 6.37 -4.20 6.54
CA SER A 173 6.88 -3.29 7.58
C SER A 173 7.28 -1.94 6.99
N GLY A 174 6.72 -0.86 7.52
CA GLY A 174 6.85 0.48 6.92
C GLY A 174 5.69 0.83 5.97
N GLY A 175 4.78 -0.11 5.72
CA GLY A 175 3.72 0.05 4.72
C GLY A 175 4.21 -0.25 3.31
N PHE A 176 3.53 0.29 2.31
CA PHE A 176 3.89 0.10 0.89
C PHE A 176 4.88 1.13 0.34
N ASP A 177 5.28 2.14 1.13
CA ASP A 177 6.17 3.20 0.63
C ASP A 177 7.58 2.69 0.31
N ASP A 178 8.12 1.77 1.12
CA ASP A 178 9.44 1.16 0.90
C ASP A 178 9.52 0.37 -0.42
N LEU A 179 8.39 -0.14 -0.93
CA LEU A 179 8.35 -0.89 -2.20
C LEU A 179 8.39 0.06 -3.40
N VAL A 180 7.80 1.24 -3.28
CA VAL A 180 7.86 2.29 -4.31
C VAL A 180 9.29 2.81 -4.44
N GLU A 181 9.99 3.04 -3.33
CA GLU A 181 11.39 3.49 -3.34
C GLU A 181 12.34 2.44 -3.92
N ARG A 182 12.11 1.15 -3.63
CA ARG A 182 12.90 0.04 -4.21
C ARG A 182 12.65 -0.12 -5.70
N GLY A 183 11.40 -0.04 -6.16
CA GLY A 183 11.07 -0.07 -7.58
C GLY A 183 11.66 1.11 -8.36
N ALA A 184 11.76 2.29 -7.73
CA ALA A 184 12.41 3.45 -8.33
C ALA A 184 13.95 3.32 -8.37
N ALA A 185 14.57 2.63 -7.40
CA ALA A 185 16.00 2.37 -7.38
C ALA A 185 16.42 1.28 -8.39
N ASP A 186 15.56 0.28 -8.61
CA ASP A 186 15.80 -0.82 -9.57
C ASP A 186 15.37 -0.46 -11.01
N GLY A 187 14.67 0.66 -11.23
CA GLY A 187 14.25 1.16 -12.57
C GLY A 187 15.36 1.74 -13.44
N GLY A 188 16.62 1.37 -13.18
CA GLY A 188 17.83 1.87 -13.84
C GLY A 188 18.53 0.83 -14.71
N SER A 189 17.80 -0.06 -15.40
CA SER A 189 18.31 -0.79 -16.56
C SER A 189 17.14 -1.39 -17.34
N ASP A 190 16.54 -0.60 -18.23
CA ASP A 190 15.76 -1.13 -19.35
C ASP A 190 16.72 -1.87 -20.29
N GLU A 191 16.90 -3.17 -20.07
CA GLU A 191 17.17 -4.06 -21.20
C GLU A 191 15.82 -4.37 -21.85
N ALA A 192 15.53 -3.65 -22.93
CA ALA A 192 14.46 -4.00 -23.85
C ALA A 192 14.72 -5.43 -24.35
N VAL A 193 13.88 -6.38 -23.91
CA VAL A 193 13.82 -7.70 -24.53
C VAL A 193 13.07 -7.51 -25.85
N ASP A 194 13.80 -7.60 -26.96
CA ASP A 194 13.25 -7.54 -28.32
C ASP A 194 12.25 -8.68 -28.55
N VAL A 195 10.96 -8.34 -28.54
CA VAL A 195 9.83 -9.26 -28.77
C VAL A 195 9.69 -9.68 -30.25
N GLU A 196 10.66 -9.37 -31.11
CA GLU A 196 10.61 -9.75 -32.53
C GLU A 196 11.12 -11.17 -32.81
N GLU A 197 11.99 -11.76 -31.98
CA GLU A 197 12.56 -13.10 -32.25
C GLU A 197 11.61 -14.28 -31.94
N GLU A 198 10.63 -14.13 -31.04
CA GLU A 198 9.69 -15.23 -30.72
C GLU A 198 8.59 -15.44 -31.77
N LYS A 199 8.34 -14.45 -32.65
CA LYS A 199 7.32 -14.60 -33.72
C LYS A 199 7.82 -15.37 -34.93
N GLU A 200 9.13 -15.40 -35.18
CA GLU A 200 9.70 -16.18 -36.28
C GLU A 200 9.79 -17.67 -35.96
N GLN A 201 10.06 -18.06 -34.71
CA GLN A 201 10.13 -19.48 -34.34
C GLN A 201 8.76 -20.17 -34.30
N ALA A 202 7.71 -19.45 -33.88
CA ALA A 202 6.34 -20.00 -33.86
C ALA A 202 5.78 -20.30 -35.27
N THR A 203 6.23 -19.55 -36.30
CA THR A 203 5.75 -19.75 -37.67
C THR A 203 6.51 -20.85 -38.43
N GLU A 204 7.68 -21.27 -37.94
CA GLU A 204 8.45 -22.37 -38.53
C GLU A 204 8.01 -23.75 -37.98
N GLU A 205 7.64 -23.84 -36.69
CA GLU A 205 7.05 -25.07 -36.11
C GLU A 205 5.67 -25.39 -36.72
N GLU A 206 4.81 -24.39 -36.96
CA GLU A 206 3.51 -24.62 -37.62
C GLU A 206 3.67 -25.08 -39.09
N ARG A 207 4.79 -24.77 -39.75
CA ARG A 207 5.11 -25.26 -41.10
C ARG A 207 5.68 -26.66 -41.14
N MET A 208 6.27 -27.15 -40.05
CA MET A 208 6.77 -28.54 -39.96
C MET A 208 5.68 -29.57 -39.63
N LEU A 209 4.55 -29.14 -39.08
CA LEU A 209 3.45 -30.03 -38.66
C LEU A 209 2.36 -30.25 -39.73
N SER A 210 2.53 -29.70 -40.94
CA SER A 210 1.57 -29.87 -42.05
C SER A 210 2.12 -30.67 -43.24
N TRP A 211 2.54 -31.92 -43.01
CA TRP A 211 2.77 -32.93 -44.06
C TRP A 211 2.15 -34.27 -43.68
#